data_AF-A0AAQ2FUF9-F1
#
_entry.id   AF-A0AAQ2FUF9-F1
#
_cell.length_a   1.000
_cell.length_b   1.000
_cell.length_c   1.000
_cell.angle_alpha   90.00
_cell.angle_beta   90.00
_cell.angle_gamma   90.00
#
_symmetry.space_group_name_H-M   'P 1'
#
loop_
_entity.id
_entity.type
_entity.pdbx_description
1 polymer ?
#
loop_
_entity_poly.entity_id
_entity_poly.type
_entity_poly.pdbx_seq_one_letter_code
_entity_poly.pdbx_strand_id
1 'polypeptide(L)'
;MEKSGVKQQQGAALVIVMVLLASALVMALVSMQTALIDERLAGNFRASIQAQMRSETAASEALARWEELDWQGAPLLDAPETARFEEYGTHAKVSTSHHCPQHSCFYMPVIYHSERWVMAMGATFEGSGTVVAQSAPLLIRRENPHEVGAEAAVVWQ
;
A
#
# COMPACT_ATOMS: atom_id res chain seq x y z
N MET A 1 -28.75 -75.73 16.74
CA MET A 1 -29.23 -74.37 17.05
C MET A 1 -28.02 -73.52 17.30
N GLU A 2 -27.63 -72.65 16.36
CA GLU A 2 -26.80 -71.48 16.68
C GLU A 2 -27.03 -70.44 15.58
N LYS A 3 -27.72 -69.34 15.92
CA LYS A 3 -27.84 -68.14 15.10
C LYS A 3 -27.10 -67.06 15.86
N SER A 4 -25.83 -66.80 15.51
CA SER A 4 -25.09 -65.64 16.01
C SER A 4 -25.20 -64.50 15.01
N GLY A 5 -25.60 -63.33 15.52
CA GLY A 5 -26.10 -62.21 14.74
C GLY A 5 -25.03 -61.45 13.97
N VAL A 6 -25.31 -61.19 12.69
CA VAL A 6 -24.64 -60.18 11.86
C VAL A 6 -25.72 -59.27 11.30
N LYS A 7 -26.18 -58.28 12.08
CA LYS A 7 -27.04 -57.18 11.58
C LYS A 7 -26.76 -55.81 12.21
N GLN A 8 -25.90 -55.70 13.21
CA GLN A 8 -25.74 -54.45 13.99
C GLN A 8 -24.53 -53.59 13.60
N GLN A 9 -23.62 -54.08 12.74
CA GLN A 9 -22.40 -53.35 12.34
C GLN A 9 -22.60 -52.37 11.17
N GLN A 10 -23.61 -52.59 10.31
CA GLN A 10 -23.81 -51.76 9.11
C GLN A 10 -24.28 -50.32 9.44
N GLY A 11 -25.00 -50.11 10.56
CA GLY A 11 -25.40 -48.77 11.01
C GLY A 11 -24.24 -47.94 11.57
N ALA A 12 -23.30 -48.57 12.27
CA ALA A 12 -22.14 -47.90 12.85
C ALA A 12 -21.14 -47.45 11.78
N ALA A 13 -20.92 -48.26 10.73
CA ALA A 13 -20.05 -47.92 9.62
C ALA A 13 -20.49 -46.64 8.88
N LEU A 14 -21.80 -46.48 8.66
CA LEU A 14 -22.35 -45.28 8.02
C LEU A 14 -22.08 -44.01 8.85
N VAL A 15 -22.28 -44.09 10.17
CA VAL A 15 -22.03 -42.97 11.09
C VAL A 15 -20.55 -42.59 11.09
N ILE A 16 -19.65 -43.58 11.13
CA ILE A 16 -18.20 -43.34 11.08
C ILE A 16 -17.82 -42.64 9.76
N VAL A 17 -18.32 -43.12 8.62
CA VAL A 17 -18.05 -42.51 7.31
C VAL A 17 -18.60 -41.08 7.24
N MET A 18 -19.82 -40.84 7.74
CA MET A 18 -20.39 -39.50 7.83
C MET A 18 -19.53 -38.55 8.66
N VAL A 19 -19.05 -39.01 9.82
CA VAL A 19 -18.16 -38.21 10.69
C VAL A 19 -16.84 -37.91 9.98
N LEU A 20 -16.24 -38.90 9.31
CA LEU A 20 -15.00 -38.71 8.55
C LEU A 20 -15.19 -37.73 7.38
N LEU A 21 -16.26 -37.89 6.59
CA LEU A 21 -16.58 -36.98 5.49
C LEU A 21 -16.89 -35.56 6.00
N ALA A 22 -17.63 -35.43 7.10
CA ALA A 22 -17.89 -34.14 7.72
C ALA A 22 -16.59 -33.48 8.19
N SER A 23 -15.69 -34.23 8.83
CA SER A 23 -14.39 -33.71 9.26
C SER A 23 -13.51 -33.28 8.08
N ALA A 24 -13.46 -34.08 7.01
CA ALA A 24 -12.72 -33.75 5.80
C ALA A 24 -13.28 -32.52 5.08
N LEU A 25 -14.60 -32.38 5.02
CA LEU A 25 -15.27 -31.20 4.44
C LEU A 25 -14.95 -29.94 5.25
N VAL A 26 -15.02 -30.01 6.58
CA VAL A 26 -14.67 -28.88 7.45
C VAL A 26 -13.20 -28.50 7.27
N MET A 27 -12.28 -29.46 7.22
CA MET A 27 -10.87 -29.19 6.93
C MET A 27 -10.67 -28.53 5.57
N ALA A 28 -11.36 -29.00 4.53
CA ALA A 28 -11.30 -28.39 3.21
C ALA A 28 -11.81 -26.95 3.21
N LEU A 29 -12.94 -26.67 3.87
CA LEU A 29 -13.50 -25.32 3.99
C LEU A 29 -12.55 -24.37 4.73
N VAL A 30 -11.93 -24.82 5.82
CA VAL A 30 -10.96 -24.02 6.59
C VAL A 30 -9.72 -23.71 5.75
N SER A 31 -9.22 -24.68 4.97
CA SER A 31 -8.08 -24.45 4.08
C SER A 31 -8.38 -23.40 3.00
N MET A 32 -9.57 -23.44 2.40
CA MET A 32 -10.00 -22.47 1.39
C MET A 32 -10.16 -21.06 1.99
N GLN A 33 -10.75 -20.95 3.18
CA GLN A 33 -10.88 -19.67 3.88
C GLN A 33 -9.52 -19.06 4.20
N THR A 34 -8.57 -19.89 4.64
CA THR A 34 -7.20 -19.44 4.93
C THR A 34 -6.52 -18.91 3.67
N ALA A 35 -6.62 -19.63 2.54
CA ALA A 35 -6.06 -19.18 1.27
C ALA A 35 -6.64 -17.85 0.79
N LEU A 36 -7.95 -17.62 0.96
CA LEU A 36 -8.60 -16.36 0.62
C LEU A 36 -8.13 -15.20 1.51
N ILE A 37 -7.84 -15.45 2.78
CA ILE A 37 -7.28 -14.45 3.69
C ILE A 37 -5.86 -14.10 3.24
N ASP A 38 -5.03 -15.10 2.95
CA ASP A 38 -3.65 -14.89 2.49
C ASP A 38 -3.60 -14.10 1.18
N GLU A 39 -4.50 -14.38 0.23
CA GLU A 39 -4.60 -13.63 -1.02
C GLU A 39 -4.95 -12.16 -0.79
N ARG A 40 -5.90 -11.87 0.11
CA ARG A 40 -6.25 -10.49 0.47
C ARG A 40 -5.11 -9.76 1.17
N LEU A 41 -4.38 -10.43 2.06
CA LEU A 41 -3.22 -9.86 2.73
C LEU A 41 -2.09 -9.57 1.73
N ALA A 42 -1.80 -10.51 0.83
CA ALA A 42 -0.82 -10.32 -0.24
C ALA A 42 -1.22 -9.18 -1.18
N GLY A 43 -2.51 -9.06 -1.50
CA GLY A 43 -3.06 -7.96 -2.28
C GLY A 43 -2.87 -6.60 -1.60
N ASN A 44 -3.25 -6.48 -0.33
CA ASN A 44 -3.09 -5.25 0.44
C ASN A 44 -1.63 -4.84 0.59
N PHE A 45 -0.75 -5.81 0.88
CA PHE A 45 0.68 -5.57 0.99
C PHE A 45 1.27 -5.10 -0.35
N ARG A 46 0.90 -5.77 -1.45
CA ARG A 46 1.32 -5.36 -2.80
C ARG A 46 0.88 -3.94 -3.13
N ALA A 47 -0.36 -3.56 -2.79
CA ALA A 47 -0.87 -2.20 -3.02
C ALA A 47 -0.07 -1.16 -2.22
N SER A 48 0.21 -1.43 -0.94
CA SER A 48 1.01 -0.55 -0.08
C SER A 48 2.44 -0.36 -0.61
N ILE A 49 3.13 -1.44 -0.99
CA ILE A 49 4.49 -1.35 -1.55
C ILE A 49 4.49 -0.63 -2.91
N GLN A 50 3.47 -0.83 -3.75
CA GLN A 50 3.34 -0.07 -4.98
C GLN A 50 3.15 1.43 -4.74
N ALA A 51 2.34 1.81 -3.73
CA ALA A 51 2.19 3.20 -3.34
C ALA A 51 3.53 3.77 -2.85
N GLN A 52 4.30 3.01 -2.07
CA GLN A 52 5.62 3.44 -1.61
C GLN A 52 6.61 3.65 -2.76
N MET A 53 6.77 2.68 -3.67
CA MET A 53 7.65 2.82 -4.85
C MET A 53 7.25 4.01 -5.74
N ARG A 54 5.95 4.32 -5.81
CA ARG A 54 5.43 5.48 -6.52
C ARG A 54 5.89 6.80 -5.87
N SER A 55 5.87 6.91 -4.53
CA SER A 55 6.45 8.07 -3.85
C SER A 55 7.96 8.21 -4.08
N GLU A 56 8.70 7.10 -4.11
CA GLU A 56 10.15 7.10 -4.40
C GLU A 56 10.44 7.56 -5.84
N THR A 57 9.58 7.17 -6.77
CA THR A 57 9.66 7.63 -8.17
C THR A 57 9.42 9.13 -8.27
N ALA A 58 8.36 9.64 -7.63
CA ALA A 58 8.08 11.08 -7.56
C ALA A 58 9.22 11.86 -6.89
N ALA A 59 9.78 11.30 -5.82
CA ALA A 59 10.92 11.82 -5.09
C ALA A 59 12.17 11.95 -5.94
N SER A 60 12.51 10.90 -6.68
CA SER A 60 13.63 10.91 -7.62
C SER A 60 13.44 11.96 -8.72
N GLU A 61 12.22 12.12 -9.23
CA GLU A 61 11.93 13.14 -10.23
C GLU A 61 12.06 14.56 -9.66
N ALA A 62 11.55 14.79 -8.45
CA ALA A 62 11.69 16.06 -7.76
C ALA A 62 13.16 16.46 -7.57
N LEU A 63 14.02 15.51 -7.23
CA LEU A 63 15.46 15.75 -7.10
C LEU A 63 16.12 16.11 -8.43
N ALA A 64 15.70 15.46 -9.53
CA ALA A 64 16.20 15.77 -10.86
C ALA A 64 15.74 17.16 -11.34
N ARG A 65 14.55 17.61 -10.92
CA ARG A 65 13.92 18.87 -11.33
C ARG A 65 13.94 19.94 -10.25
N TRP A 66 14.85 19.84 -9.29
CA TRP A 66 14.87 20.69 -8.09
C TRP A 66 14.87 22.19 -8.41
N GLU A 67 15.64 22.61 -9.42
CA GLU A 67 15.76 24.01 -9.83
C GLU A 67 14.48 24.56 -10.49
N GLU A 68 13.60 23.69 -10.98
CA GLU A 68 12.33 24.06 -11.62
C GLU A 68 11.18 24.19 -10.61
N LEU A 69 11.40 23.81 -9.34
CA LEU A 69 10.38 23.86 -8.31
C LEU A 69 10.04 25.30 -7.93
N ASP A 70 8.75 25.63 -7.97
CA ASP A 70 8.26 26.92 -7.51
C ASP A 70 8.01 26.93 -5.99
N TRP A 71 8.97 27.49 -5.26
CA TRP A 71 8.93 27.63 -3.81
C TRP A 71 8.00 28.75 -3.32
N GLN A 72 7.48 29.62 -4.20
CA GLN A 72 6.64 30.74 -3.78
C GLN A 72 5.26 30.25 -3.34
N GLY A 73 4.92 30.53 -2.08
CA GLY A 73 3.64 30.11 -1.50
C GLY A 73 3.56 28.60 -1.21
N ALA A 74 4.71 27.94 -1.01
CA ALA A 74 4.74 26.56 -0.53
C ALA A 74 3.98 26.45 0.81
N PRO A 75 3.05 25.48 0.96
CA PRO A 75 2.28 25.33 2.18
C PRO A 75 3.16 24.88 3.35
N LEU A 76 2.78 25.31 4.54
CA LEU A 76 3.36 24.80 5.78
C LEU A 76 2.83 23.39 6.03
N LEU A 77 3.72 22.45 6.31
CA LEU A 77 3.40 21.09 6.67
C LEU A 77 3.68 20.93 8.16
N ASP A 78 2.64 20.83 8.99
CA ASP A 78 2.82 20.70 10.45
C ASP A 78 2.89 19.23 10.90
N ALA A 79 2.15 18.35 10.22
CA ALA A 79 2.00 16.93 10.57
C ALA A 79 2.08 16.06 9.30
N PRO A 80 3.30 15.76 8.80
CA PRO A 80 3.48 15.01 7.56
C PRO A 80 2.77 13.66 7.61
N GLU A 81 2.79 12.94 8.72
CA GLU A 81 2.14 11.64 8.88
C GLU A 81 0.62 11.63 8.63
N THR A 82 -0.02 12.80 8.69
CA THR A 82 -1.45 12.95 8.43
C THR A 82 -1.80 13.28 6.99
N ALA A 83 -0.79 13.56 6.15
CA ALA A 83 -1.02 13.98 4.78
C ALA A 83 -1.71 12.88 3.96
N ARG A 84 -2.77 13.27 3.26
CA ARG A 84 -3.55 12.39 2.40
C ARG A 84 -3.31 12.67 0.94
N PHE A 85 -3.25 11.60 0.16
CA PHE A 85 -2.96 11.71 -1.27
C PHE A 85 -4.01 12.58 -2.00
N GLU A 86 -5.30 12.41 -1.69
CA GLU A 86 -6.39 13.14 -2.36
C GLU A 86 -6.43 14.62 -2.00
N GLU A 87 -6.05 14.96 -0.77
CA GLU A 87 -6.02 16.34 -0.30
C GLU A 87 -4.89 17.10 -0.99
N TYR A 88 -3.66 16.57 -0.89
CA TYR A 88 -2.49 17.26 -1.43
C TYR A 88 -2.39 17.11 -2.95
N GLY A 89 -2.84 15.99 -3.53
CA GLY A 89 -2.76 15.71 -4.96
C GLY A 89 -3.56 16.68 -5.84
N THR A 90 -4.48 17.46 -5.26
CA THR A 90 -5.26 18.49 -5.97
C THR A 90 -4.74 19.91 -5.74
N HIS A 91 -3.66 20.06 -4.95
CA HIS A 91 -3.10 21.36 -4.62
C HIS A 91 -2.49 22.05 -5.85
N ALA A 92 -2.62 23.37 -5.95
CA ALA A 92 -2.14 24.14 -7.12
C ALA A 92 -0.62 24.08 -7.37
N LYS A 93 0.15 23.60 -6.38
CA LYS A 93 1.61 23.45 -6.44
C LYS A 93 2.07 22.01 -6.67
N VAL A 94 1.14 21.08 -6.86
CA VAL A 94 1.48 19.68 -7.15
C VAL A 94 2.02 19.53 -8.55
N SER A 95 3.14 18.82 -8.64
CA SER A 95 3.68 18.29 -9.88
C SER A 95 3.38 16.79 -9.93
N THR A 96 2.44 16.39 -10.78
CA THR A 96 2.16 14.97 -11.02
C THR A 96 3.26 14.39 -11.88
N SER A 97 3.89 13.30 -11.44
CA SER A 97 4.93 12.64 -12.23
C SER A 97 4.30 11.87 -13.40
N HIS A 98 4.89 12.01 -14.59
CA HIS A 98 4.51 11.21 -15.76
C HIS A 98 5.06 9.77 -15.72
N HIS A 99 5.97 9.48 -14.79
CA HIS A 99 6.57 8.15 -14.62
C HIS A 99 5.67 7.20 -13.82
N CYS A 100 4.63 7.73 -13.17
CA CYS A 100 3.64 6.92 -12.46
C CYS A 100 2.38 6.72 -13.31
N PRO A 101 1.85 5.49 -13.37
CA PRO A 101 0.63 5.21 -14.11
C PRO A 101 -0.54 6.00 -13.53
N GLN A 102 -1.43 6.53 -14.38
CA GLN A 102 -2.68 7.19 -13.95
C GLN A 102 -2.48 8.34 -12.92
N HIS A 103 -1.39 9.11 -13.02
CA HIS A 103 -1.09 10.22 -12.10
C HIS A 103 -1.07 9.78 -10.62
N SER A 104 -0.66 8.54 -10.38
CA SER A 104 -0.68 7.91 -9.06
C SER A 104 0.50 8.28 -8.15
N CYS A 105 1.28 9.28 -8.54
CA CYS A 105 2.26 9.89 -7.66
C CYS A 105 2.47 11.36 -8.00
N PHE A 106 2.82 12.12 -6.99
CA PHE A 106 3.11 13.54 -7.13
C PHE A 106 4.22 13.96 -6.17
N TYR A 107 4.79 15.12 -6.46
CA TYR A 107 5.66 15.84 -5.56
C TYR A 107 5.28 17.32 -5.50
N MET A 108 5.55 17.97 -4.38
CA MET A 108 5.34 19.41 -4.22
C MET A 108 6.31 20.03 -3.22
N PRO A 109 6.70 21.30 -3.41
CA PRO A 109 7.46 22.04 -2.41
C PRO A 109 6.58 22.32 -1.20
N VAL A 110 7.13 22.10 -0.01
CA VAL A 110 6.51 22.36 1.30
C VAL A 110 7.51 23.04 2.22
N ILE A 111 6.99 23.74 3.22
CA ILE A 111 7.80 24.24 4.33
C ILE A 111 7.57 23.33 5.54
N TYR A 112 8.64 22.74 6.06
CA TYR A 112 8.60 21.88 7.25
C TYR A 112 9.73 22.30 8.19
N HIS A 113 9.40 22.52 9.47
CA HIS A 113 10.33 23.09 10.47
C HIS A 113 11.06 24.36 10.01
N SER A 114 10.36 25.26 9.32
CA SER A 114 10.92 26.51 8.74
C SER A 114 11.96 26.30 7.64
N GLU A 115 12.07 25.10 7.10
CA GLU A 115 12.99 24.77 6.02
C GLU A 115 12.25 24.34 4.75
N ARG A 116 12.95 24.37 3.62
CA ARG A 116 12.43 23.97 2.32
C ARG A 116 12.57 22.47 2.12
N TRP A 117 11.45 21.81 1.93
CA TRP A 117 11.37 20.38 1.67
C TRP A 117 10.54 20.12 0.41
N VAL A 118 10.77 18.98 -0.22
CA VAL A 118 9.83 18.43 -1.19
C VAL A 118 9.14 17.25 -0.53
N MET A 119 7.81 17.27 -0.57
CA MET A 119 6.98 16.15 -0.19
C MET A 119 6.63 15.36 -1.44
N ALA A 120 6.93 14.06 -1.43
CA ALA A 120 6.54 13.12 -2.47
C ALA A 120 5.57 12.07 -1.91
N MET A 121 4.51 11.80 -2.66
CA MET A 121 3.49 10.82 -2.27
C MET A 121 3.12 9.93 -3.45
N GLY A 122 2.78 8.69 -3.15
CA GLY A 122 2.25 7.73 -4.10
C GLY A 122 0.95 7.11 -3.58
N ALA A 123 0.09 6.71 -4.50
CA ALA A 123 -1.14 5.99 -4.19
C ALA A 123 -1.37 4.87 -5.20
N THR A 124 -2.22 3.92 -4.87
CA THR A 124 -2.79 2.93 -5.80
C THR A 124 -4.29 3.10 -5.85
N PHE A 125 -4.87 3.02 -7.04
CA PHE A 125 -6.30 3.19 -7.24
C PHE A 125 -6.97 1.89 -7.65
N GLU A 126 -8.25 1.75 -7.30
CA GLU A 126 -9.13 0.70 -7.81
C GLU A 126 -10.26 1.32 -8.64
N GLY A 127 -10.54 0.70 -9.79
CA GLY A 127 -11.66 1.05 -10.66
C GLY A 127 -11.74 2.55 -10.99
N SER A 128 -12.74 3.21 -10.43
CA SER A 128 -13.13 4.62 -10.68
C SER A 128 -12.20 5.68 -10.08
N GLY A 129 -11.00 5.32 -9.63
CA GLY A 129 -10.03 6.26 -9.05
C GLY A 129 -10.08 6.35 -7.51
N THR A 130 -10.70 5.40 -6.82
CA THR A 130 -10.69 5.36 -5.35
C THR A 130 -9.31 4.91 -4.86
N VAL A 131 -8.71 5.61 -3.90
CA VAL A 131 -7.43 5.19 -3.31
C VAL A 131 -7.62 3.93 -2.48
N VAL A 132 -6.86 2.90 -2.83
CA VAL A 132 -6.78 1.60 -2.14
C VAL A 132 -5.69 1.61 -1.08
N ALA A 133 -4.56 2.25 -1.42
CA ALA A 133 -3.42 2.40 -0.54
C ALA A 133 -2.67 3.68 -0.91
N GLN A 134 -2.09 4.33 0.09
CA GLN A 134 -1.18 5.46 -0.09
C GLN A 134 0.15 5.17 0.62
N SER A 135 1.22 5.80 0.14
CA SER A 135 2.50 5.81 0.84
C SER A 135 2.43 6.71 2.07
N ALA A 136 3.38 6.53 2.99
CA ALA A 136 3.76 7.63 3.86
C ALA A 136 4.36 8.76 3.00
N PRO A 137 4.24 10.04 3.40
CA PRO A 137 4.89 11.12 2.68
C PRO A 137 6.39 11.04 2.83
N LEU A 138 7.09 11.03 1.70
CA LEU A 138 8.54 11.03 1.68
C LEU A 138 9.01 12.49 1.61
N LEU A 139 9.76 12.92 2.61
CA LEU A 139 10.30 14.28 2.69
C LEU A 139 11.76 14.29 2.26
N ILE A 140 12.07 15.17 1.32
CA ILE A 140 13.40 15.29 0.73
C ILE A 140 13.88 16.72 0.81
N ARG A 141 15.15 16.89 1.13
CA ARG A 141 15.84 18.16 1.10
C ARG A 141 17.25 17.95 0.57
N ARG A 142 17.81 18.92 -0.16
CA ARG A 142 19.25 18.93 -0.45
C ARG A 142 20.02 19.49 0.73
N GLU A 143 21.10 18.84 1.15
CA GLU A 143 21.94 19.34 2.24
C GLU A 143 22.54 20.71 1.90
N ASN A 144 22.99 20.89 0.65
CA ASN A 144 23.44 22.16 0.10
C ASN A 144 22.54 22.59 -1.07
N PRO A 145 21.43 23.31 -0.84
CA PRO A 145 20.47 23.65 -1.89
C PRO A 145 21.02 24.60 -2.98
N HIS A 146 22.19 25.21 -2.77
CA HIS A 146 22.85 26.10 -3.73
C HIS A 146 23.99 25.45 -4.53
N GLU A 147 24.33 24.20 -4.24
CA GLU A 147 25.45 23.50 -4.88
C GLU A 147 24.92 22.49 -5.91
N VAL A 148 25.38 22.62 -7.16
CA VAL A 148 24.99 21.71 -8.25
C VAL A 148 25.61 20.35 -7.99
N GLY A 149 24.77 19.34 -7.73
CA GLY A 149 25.21 17.98 -7.38
C GLY A 149 25.21 17.67 -5.88
N ALA A 150 24.63 18.54 -5.04
CA ALA A 150 24.48 18.27 -3.61
C ALA A 150 23.71 16.97 -3.32
N GLU A 151 24.17 16.25 -2.31
CA GLU A 151 23.53 15.03 -1.84
C GLU A 151 22.15 15.34 -1.25
N ALA A 152 21.19 14.44 -1.51
CA ALA A 152 19.83 14.56 -1.02
C ALA A 152 19.73 13.89 0.35
N ALA A 153 19.35 14.66 1.38
CA ALA A 153 18.87 14.11 2.63
C ALA A 153 17.41 13.65 2.43
N VAL A 154 17.21 12.34 2.46
CA VAL A 154 15.88 11.71 2.43
C VAL A 154 15.51 11.32 3.85
N VAL A 155 14.40 11.84 4.34
CA VAL A 155 13.85 11.45 5.65
C VAL A 155 12.60 10.61 5.41
N TRP A 156 12.69 9.35 5.84
CA TRP A 156 11.56 8.44 5.94
C TRP A 156 10.88 8.71 7.29
N GLN A 157 9.61 9.10 7.26
CA GLN A 157 8.78 9.21 8.46
C GLN A 157 7.63 8.21 8.39
#